data_AF-A0A367RE10-F1
#
_entry.id   AF-A0A367RE10-F1
#
_cell.length_a   1.000
_cell.length_b   1.000
_cell.length_c   1.000
_cell.angle_alpha   90.00
_cell.angle_beta   90.00
_cell.angle_gamma   90.00
#
_symmetry.space_group_name_H-M   'P 1'
#
loop_
_entity.id
_entity.type
_entity.pdbx_description
1 polymer ?
#
loop_
_entity_poly.entity_id
_entity_poly.type
_entity_poly.pdbx_seq_one_letter_code
_entity_poly.pdbx_strand_id
1 'polypeptide(L)'
;MVKEKISEQQWQLRDLWVGIGCQSGSSLQLIETAIEQVFKYNQLDRRAIAGFATINTKASEVALVELCRLRNLPIKTFTAEILSTVSVPNPAKIIEAQVGTPSVAEAAAILAASHPNSSNCSKLLPVPAKLKVKLLIPKQIFRLHGQLKAVTLAVAQECEDKGYLHPLSCIHLTYLTKPLLGNN
;
A
#
# COMPACT_ATOMS: atom_id res chain seq x y z
N MET A 1 42.91 -5.64 -9.75
CA MET A 1 41.96 -6.18 -8.75
C MET A 1 40.72 -5.28 -8.76
N VAL A 2 39.80 -5.55 -9.69
CA VAL A 2 38.55 -4.79 -9.85
C VAL A 2 37.52 -5.57 -9.06
N LYS A 3 37.08 -5.06 -7.90
CA LYS A 3 35.94 -5.62 -7.20
C LYS A 3 34.69 -5.14 -7.92
N GLU A 4 34.04 -6.07 -8.60
CA GLU A 4 32.82 -5.86 -9.36
C GLU A 4 31.69 -5.37 -8.45
N LYS A 5 31.04 -4.30 -8.92
CA LYS A 5 29.76 -3.80 -8.44
C LYS A 5 28.71 -4.89 -8.66
N ILE A 6 28.21 -5.49 -7.58
CA ILE A 6 26.90 -6.13 -7.63
C ILE A 6 25.89 -4.98 -7.54
N SER A 7 25.25 -4.66 -8.66
CA SER A 7 24.08 -3.79 -8.67
C SER A 7 22.92 -4.55 -8.04
N GLU A 8 22.66 -4.30 -6.76
CA GLU A 8 21.42 -4.69 -6.08
C GLU A 8 20.25 -3.96 -6.74
N GLN A 9 19.73 -4.52 -7.83
CA GLN A 9 18.38 -4.21 -8.29
C GLN A 9 17.40 -4.85 -7.32
N GLN A 10 17.32 -4.27 -6.12
CA GLN A 10 16.28 -4.59 -5.15
C GLN A 10 14.99 -4.00 -5.71
N TRP A 11 14.12 -4.83 -6.26
CA TRP A 11 12.75 -4.45 -6.61
C TRP A 11 12.11 -3.82 -5.37
N GLN A 12 12.10 -2.49 -5.30
CA GLN A 12 11.38 -1.73 -4.28
C GLN A 12 9.89 -1.85 -4.62
N LEU A 13 9.31 -2.99 -4.24
CA LEU A 13 7.87 -3.20 -4.38
C LEU A 13 7.17 -2.10 -3.59
N ARG A 14 6.29 -1.39 -4.26
CA ARG A 14 5.40 -0.43 -3.63
C ARG A 14 4.18 -1.20 -3.15
N ASP A 15 4.16 -1.54 -1.87
CA ASP A 15 3.14 -2.40 -1.24
C ASP A 15 2.41 -1.71 -0.08
N LEU A 16 2.77 -0.47 0.26
CA LEU A 16 2.16 0.29 1.34
C LEU A 16 1.02 1.19 0.84
N TRP A 17 -0.18 0.99 1.37
CA TRP A 17 -1.33 1.86 1.14
C TRP A 17 -1.60 2.73 2.36
N VAL A 18 -1.65 4.04 2.14
CA VAL A 18 -1.92 5.03 3.19
C VAL A 18 -3.37 5.46 3.12
N GLY A 19 -4.15 5.08 4.12
CA GLY A 19 -5.53 5.54 4.28
C GLY A 19 -5.58 6.90 4.97
N ILE A 20 -6.34 7.84 4.42
CA ILE A 20 -6.40 9.23 4.85
C ILE A 20 -7.85 9.62 5.14
N GLY A 21 -8.13 10.04 6.38
CA GLY A 21 -9.33 10.78 6.74
C GLY A 21 -8.97 12.23 7.04
N CYS A 22 -9.67 13.20 6.44
CA CYS A 22 -9.41 14.62 6.69
C CYS A 22 -10.69 15.47 6.68
N GLN A 23 -10.67 16.57 7.43
CA GLN A 23 -11.73 17.58 7.37
C GLN A 23 -11.65 18.37 6.05
N SER A 24 -12.76 18.96 5.61
CA SER A 24 -12.79 19.70 4.33
C SER A 24 -11.92 20.94 4.39
N GLY A 25 -11.09 21.15 3.38
CA GLY A 25 -10.09 22.20 3.33
C GLY A 25 -8.94 22.01 4.32
N SER A 26 -8.62 20.78 4.72
CA SER A 26 -7.34 20.49 5.37
C SER A 26 -6.19 20.86 4.42
N SER A 27 -5.10 21.42 4.96
CA SER A 27 -3.97 21.85 4.13
C SER A 27 -3.18 20.64 3.61
N LEU A 28 -2.58 20.76 2.42
CA LEU A 28 -1.62 19.78 1.92
C LEU A 28 -0.44 19.60 2.91
N GLN A 29 0.05 20.71 3.47
CA GLN A 29 1.14 20.71 4.45
C GLN A 29 0.86 19.81 5.66
N LEU A 30 -0.37 19.86 6.20
CA LEU A 30 -0.79 18.99 7.30
C LEU A 30 -0.73 17.51 6.92
N ILE A 31 -1.21 17.17 5.72
CA ILE A 31 -1.22 15.79 5.24
C ILE A 31 0.20 15.28 5.01
N GLU A 32 1.05 16.05 4.33
CA GLU A 32 2.44 15.66 4.09
C GLU A 32 3.26 15.53 5.37
N THR A 33 3.06 16.44 6.32
CA THR A 33 3.75 16.40 7.61
C THR A 33 3.32 15.17 8.41
N ALA A 34 2.02 14.85 8.40
CA ALA A 34 1.51 13.64 9.03
C ALA A 34 2.11 12.38 8.40
N ILE A 35 2.16 12.29 7.06
CA ILE A 35 2.77 11.15 6.36
C ILE A 35 4.26 11.04 6.71
N GLU A 36 5.00 12.14 6.68
CA GLU A 36 6.42 12.17 7.05
C GLU A 36 6.65 11.67 8.48
N GLN A 37 5.87 12.19 9.42
CA GLN A 37 5.97 11.79 10.82
C GLN A 37 5.65 10.30 10.99
N VAL A 38 4.51 9.82 10.47
CA VAL A 38 4.12 8.40 10.56
C VAL A 38 5.23 7.50 10.03
N PHE A 39 5.74 7.77 8.83
CA PHE A 39 6.76 6.93 8.22
C PHE A 39 8.08 6.99 8.97
N LYS A 40 8.52 8.20 9.37
CA LYS A 40 9.77 8.38 10.13
C LYS A 40 9.72 7.68 11.49
N TYR A 41 8.66 7.86 12.27
CA TYR A 41 8.53 7.25 13.60
C TYR A 41 8.44 5.71 13.53
N ASN A 42 7.86 5.17 12.46
CA ASN A 42 7.72 3.72 12.27
C ASN A 42 8.84 3.11 11.42
N GLN A 43 9.89 3.88 11.09
CA GLN A 43 11.03 3.43 10.28
C GLN A 43 10.61 2.82 8.93
N LEU A 44 9.52 3.33 8.34
CA LEU A 44 9.04 2.92 7.03
C LEU A 44 9.60 3.83 5.94
N ASP A 45 9.84 3.25 4.76
CA ASP A 45 10.27 4.00 3.60
C ASP A 45 9.08 4.54 2.80
N ARG A 46 9.00 5.86 2.63
CA ARG A 46 7.96 6.51 1.81
C ARG A 46 8.01 6.08 0.34
N ARG A 47 9.15 5.56 -0.15
CA ARG A 47 9.29 5.04 -1.51
C ARG A 47 8.46 3.79 -1.75
N ALA A 48 8.13 3.05 -0.69
CA ALA A 48 7.27 1.86 -0.72
C ALA A 48 5.77 2.18 -0.77
N ILE A 49 5.37 3.46 -0.75
CA ILE A 49 3.96 3.85 -0.89
C ILE A 49 3.48 3.52 -2.31
N ALA A 50 2.49 2.62 -2.39
CA ALA A 50 1.77 2.23 -3.60
C ALA A 50 0.72 3.26 -4.01
N GLY A 51 0.10 3.90 -3.02
CA GLY A 51 -0.91 4.93 -3.24
C GLY A 51 -1.62 5.32 -1.95
N PHE A 52 -2.61 6.19 -2.12
CA PHE A 52 -3.44 6.71 -1.05
C PHE A 52 -4.84 6.10 -1.13
N ALA A 53 -5.59 6.16 -0.03
CA ALA A 53 -6.96 5.68 0.01
C ALA A 53 -7.84 6.57 0.90
N THR A 54 -9.10 6.80 0.51
CA THR A 54 -10.04 7.60 1.32
C THR A 54 -11.51 7.25 1.01
N ILE A 55 -12.44 7.99 1.62
CA ILE A 55 -13.88 7.93 1.32
C ILE A 55 -14.21 8.71 0.03
N ASN A 56 -15.15 8.23 -0.77
CA ASN A 56 -15.54 8.80 -2.07
C ASN A 56 -15.95 10.28 -2.00
N THR A 57 -16.58 10.73 -0.91
CA THR A 57 -16.92 12.15 -0.69
C THR A 57 -15.70 13.06 -0.62
N LYS A 58 -14.49 12.48 -0.50
CA LYS A 58 -13.20 13.18 -0.48
C LYS A 58 -12.37 13.00 -1.76
N ALA A 59 -12.92 12.35 -2.80
CA ALA A 59 -12.20 12.11 -4.06
C ALA A 59 -11.66 13.40 -4.70
N SER A 60 -12.40 14.51 -4.57
CA SER A 60 -12.06 15.81 -5.14
C SER A 60 -11.55 16.82 -4.10
N GLU A 61 -11.14 16.37 -2.91
CA GLU A 61 -10.53 17.26 -1.92
C GLU A 61 -9.20 17.80 -2.46
N VAL A 62 -9.07 19.12 -2.54
CA VAL A 62 -7.94 19.81 -3.20
C VAL A 62 -6.59 19.29 -2.69
N ALA A 63 -6.43 19.18 -1.37
CA ALA A 63 -5.18 18.72 -0.78
C ALA A 63 -4.83 17.26 -1.12
N LEU A 64 -5.83 16.38 -1.32
CA LEU A 64 -5.59 14.99 -1.71
C LEU A 64 -5.24 14.89 -3.19
N VAL A 65 -5.94 15.64 -4.05
CA VAL A 65 -5.62 15.71 -5.48
C VAL A 65 -4.20 16.25 -5.68
N GLU A 66 -3.83 17.30 -4.96
CA GLU A 66 -2.50 17.89 -5.03
C GLU A 66 -1.42 16.93 -4.52
N LEU A 67 -1.67 16.23 -3.40
CA LEU A 67 -0.78 15.20 -2.88
C LEU A 67 -0.50 14.12 -3.93
N CYS A 68 -1.54 13.60 -4.59
CA CYS A 68 -1.41 12.56 -5.61
C CYS A 68 -0.59 13.05 -6.81
N ARG A 69 -0.84 14.29 -7.26
CA ARG A 69 -0.10 14.92 -8.35
C ARG A 69 1.37 15.10 -8.01
N LEU A 70 1.69 15.61 -6.82
CA LEU A 70 3.07 15.84 -6.37
C LEU A 70 3.85 14.54 -6.19
N ARG A 71 3.19 13.48 -5.71
CA ARG A 71 3.83 12.18 -5.46
C ARG A 71 3.82 11.27 -6.68
N ASN A 72 3.07 11.61 -7.72
CA ASN A 72 2.79 10.74 -8.87
C ASN A 72 2.32 9.35 -8.41
N LEU A 73 1.33 9.34 -7.52
CA LEU A 73 0.76 8.15 -6.90
C LEU A 73 -0.78 8.17 -7.03
N PRO A 74 -1.42 7.00 -7.22
CA PRO A 74 -2.86 6.91 -7.32
C PRO A 74 -3.54 7.13 -5.95
N ILE A 75 -4.82 7.49 -6.00
CA ILE A 75 -5.73 7.42 -4.85
C ILE A 75 -6.90 6.51 -5.18
N LYS A 76 -7.21 5.59 -4.25
CA LYS A 76 -8.43 4.79 -4.28
C LYS A 76 -9.48 5.42 -3.40
N THR A 77 -10.73 5.35 -3.83
CA THR A 77 -11.85 5.86 -3.05
C THR A 77 -12.90 4.78 -2.87
N PHE A 78 -13.55 4.79 -1.70
CA PHE A 78 -14.54 3.79 -1.33
C PHE A 78 -15.78 4.49 -0.77
N THR A 79 -16.95 3.89 -0.99
CA THR A 79 -18.18 4.42 -0.38
C THR A 79 -18.20 4.12 1.12
N ALA A 80 -19.04 4.85 1.87
CA ALA A 80 -19.23 4.61 3.29
C ALA A 80 -19.68 3.17 3.58
N GLU A 81 -20.58 2.63 2.74
CA GLU A 81 -21.13 1.29 2.85
C GLU A 81 -20.04 0.22 2.70
N ILE A 82 -19.12 0.39 1.75
CA ILE A 82 -18.01 -0.55 1.59
C ILE A 82 -17.06 -0.44 2.80
N LEU A 83 -16.73 0.78 3.23
CA LEU A 83 -15.84 1.02 4.37
C LEU A 83 -16.40 0.47 5.68
N SER A 84 -17.73 0.44 5.87
CA SER A 84 -18.36 -0.08 7.09
C SER A 84 -18.30 -1.61 7.22
N THR A 85 -18.07 -2.33 6.12
CA THR A 85 -17.88 -3.79 6.15
C THR A 85 -16.52 -4.22 6.71
N VAL A 86 -15.58 -3.29 6.86
CA VAL A 86 -14.21 -3.59 7.28
C VAL A 86 -14.12 -3.56 8.80
N SER A 87 -13.69 -4.68 9.39
CA SER A 87 -13.30 -4.71 10.80
C SER A 87 -12.00 -3.91 11.00
N VAL A 88 -12.06 -2.92 11.90
CA VAL A 88 -10.94 -2.01 12.18
C VAL A 88 -10.59 -2.05 13.67
N PRO A 89 -9.32 -1.86 14.07
CA PRO A 89 -8.93 -1.97 15.47
C PRO A 89 -9.39 -0.79 16.33
N ASN A 90 -9.66 0.38 15.73
CA ASN A 90 -10.05 1.58 16.47
C ASN A 90 -11.35 2.21 15.93
N PRO A 91 -12.52 1.56 16.10
CA PRO A 91 -13.79 2.12 15.65
C PRO A 91 -14.14 3.40 16.42
N ALA A 92 -14.80 4.36 15.78
CA ALA A 92 -15.32 5.57 16.42
C ALA A 92 -16.82 5.74 16.14
N LYS A 93 -17.66 5.51 17.16
CA LYS A 93 -19.14 5.59 17.04
C LYS A 93 -19.65 6.96 16.56
N ILE A 94 -19.00 8.05 16.97
CA ILE A 94 -19.35 9.41 16.53
C ILE A 94 -19.10 9.56 15.02
N ILE A 95 -17.99 9.01 14.52
CA ILE A 95 -17.64 9.05 13.09
C ILE A 95 -18.61 8.17 12.30
N GLU A 96 -18.93 6.98 12.81
CA GLU A 96 -19.90 6.08 12.20
C GLU A 96 -21.26 6.75 11.97
N ALA A 97 -21.77 7.48 12.96
CA ALA A 97 -23.02 8.23 12.83
C ALA A 97 -22.95 9.40 11.82
N GLN A 98 -21.77 10.00 11.62
CA GLN A 98 -21.60 11.18 10.76
C GLN A 98 -21.29 10.85 9.29
N VAL A 99 -20.50 9.80 9.05
CA VAL A 99 -19.98 9.44 7.73
C VAL A 99 -20.27 8.00 7.33
N GLY A 100 -21.00 7.24 8.15
CA GLY A 100 -21.47 5.89 7.82
C GLY A 100 -20.41 4.79 7.92
N THR A 101 -19.22 5.08 8.47
CA THR A 101 -18.14 4.10 8.67
C THR A 101 -17.43 4.32 10.01
N PRO A 102 -17.03 3.25 10.74
CA PRO A 102 -16.36 3.38 12.02
C PRO A 102 -14.94 3.97 11.93
N SER A 103 -14.29 3.91 10.76
CA SER A 103 -12.95 4.48 10.53
C SER A 103 -12.63 4.59 9.04
N VAL A 104 -12.62 5.81 8.49
CA VAL A 104 -12.24 6.04 7.09
C VAL A 104 -10.80 5.61 6.82
N ALA A 105 -9.84 6.06 7.65
CA ALA A 105 -8.42 5.84 7.39
C ALA A 105 -8.04 4.36 7.43
N GLU A 106 -8.44 3.62 8.47
CA GLU A 106 -8.08 2.20 8.60
C GLU A 106 -8.78 1.34 7.54
N ALA A 107 -10.10 1.51 7.37
CA ALA A 107 -10.85 0.71 6.41
C ALA A 107 -10.37 0.94 4.97
N ALA A 108 -10.09 2.20 4.60
CA ALA A 108 -9.61 2.53 3.27
C ALA A 108 -8.20 1.98 3.02
N ALA A 109 -7.29 2.06 4.00
CA ALA A 109 -5.96 1.48 3.89
C ALA A 109 -6.02 -0.04 3.65
N ILE A 110 -6.83 -0.74 4.46
CA ILE A 110 -7.00 -2.20 4.37
C ILE A 110 -7.55 -2.60 2.99
N LEU A 111 -8.66 -1.99 2.56
CA LEU A 111 -9.29 -2.33 1.28
C LEU A 111 -8.39 -2.05 0.08
N ALA A 112 -7.63 -0.95 0.13
CA ALA A 112 -6.72 -0.57 -0.93
C ALA A 112 -5.56 -1.56 -1.08
N ALA A 113 -5.05 -2.10 0.04
CA ALA A 113 -4.05 -3.16 0.07
C ALA A 113 -4.61 -4.54 -0.32
N SER A 114 -5.92 -4.79 -0.14
CA SER A 114 -6.56 -6.06 -0.54
C SER A 114 -6.81 -6.18 -2.04
N HIS A 115 -6.78 -5.06 -2.77
CA HIS A 115 -7.09 -5.01 -4.21
C HIS A 115 -5.97 -4.31 -4.96
N PRO A 116 -4.74 -4.87 -5.02
CA PRO A 116 -3.65 -4.27 -5.77
C PRO A 116 -4.09 -3.94 -7.19
N ASN A 117 -3.70 -2.76 -7.68
CA ASN A 117 -3.93 -2.43 -9.08
C ASN A 117 -3.15 -3.47 -9.89
N SER A 118 -3.86 -4.28 -10.68
CA SER A 118 -3.27 -5.27 -11.60
C SER A 118 -2.56 -4.55 -12.76
N SER A 119 -1.49 -3.81 -12.46
CA SER A 119 -0.65 -3.12 -13.45
C SER A 119 0.62 -3.91 -13.79
N ASN A 120 0.89 -5.02 -13.10
CA ASN A 120 1.89 -6.00 -13.51
C ASN A 120 1.19 -7.22 -14.11
N CYS A 121 0.60 -7.05 -15.29
CA CYS A 121 0.09 -8.16 -16.07
C CYS A 121 1.27 -8.83 -16.79
N SER A 122 1.79 -9.91 -16.23
CA SER A 122 2.38 -10.98 -17.04
C SER A 122 1.92 -12.32 -16.52
N LYS A 123 0.98 -12.90 -17.29
CA LYS A 123 0.40 -14.25 -17.18
C LYS A 123 -0.65 -14.45 -16.08
N LEU A 124 -1.88 -14.60 -16.57
CA LEU A 124 -2.92 -15.42 -15.96
C LEU A 124 -2.32 -16.74 -15.44
N LEU A 125 -2.36 -16.92 -14.12
CA LEU A 125 -2.75 -18.21 -13.56
C LEU A 125 -3.95 -17.96 -12.64
N PRO A 126 -4.95 -18.86 -12.62
CA PRO A 126 -5.99 -18.83 -11.60
C PRO A 126 -5.33 -19.18 -10.26
N VAL A 127 -5.19 -18.21 -9.36
CA VAL A 127 -4.76 -18.48 -7.99
C VAL A 127 -5.82 -17.94 -7.04
N PRO A 128 -6.61 -18.78 -6.36
CA PRO A 128 -7.38 -18.38 -5.20
C PRO A 128 -6.42 -18.29 -4.00
N ALA A 129 -5.48 -17.33 -4.03
CA ALA A 129 -4.67 -17.02 -2.87
C ALA A 129 -5.33 -15.85 -2.15
N LYS A 130 -5.82 -16.11 -0.94
CA LYS A 130 -6.39 -15.13 -0.03
C LYS A 130 -5.31 -14.09 0.28
N LEU A 131 -5.29 -12.99 -0.48
CA LEU A 131 -4.32 -11.91 -0.31
C LEU A 131 -4.34 -11.47 1.15
N LYS A 132 -3.20 -11.61 1.85
CA LYS A 132 -3.13 -11.32 3.28
C LYS A 132 -2.81 -9.85 3.44
N VAL A 133 -3.74 -9.07 3.96
CA VAL A 133 -3.44 -7.66 4.29
C VAL A 133 -3.02 -7.56 5.74
N LYS A 134 -1.96 -6.79 5.99
CA LYS A 134 -1.53 -6.42 7.34
C LYS A 134 -1.70 -4.93 7.55
N LEU A 135 -2.55 -4.54 8.51
CA LEU A 135 -2.58 -3.17 8.99
C LEU A 135 -1.32 -2.93 9.85
N LEU A 136 -0.31 -2.26 9.28
CA LEU A 136 0.97 -1.99 9.96
C LEU A 136 0.82 -0.89 11.00
N ILE A 137 0.06 0.15 10.66
CA ILE A 137 -0.09 1.34 11.48
C ILE A 137 -1.59 1.60 11.63
N PRO A 138 -2.17 1.35 12.82
CA PRO A 138 -3.53 1.75 13.15
C PRO A 138 -3.70 3.27 13.10
N LYS A 139 -4.95 3.76 13.17
CA LYS A 139 -5.22 5.19 12.96
C LYS A 139 -4.43 6.07 13.92
N GLN A 140 -3.76 7.08 13.38
CA GLN A 140 -3.09 8.14 14.13
C GLN A 140 -3.66 9.50 13.71
N ILE A 141 -3.96 10.36 14.68
CA ILE A 141 -4.60 11.66 14.45
C ILE A 141 -3.55 12.76 14.62
N PHE A 142 -3.40 13.60 13.61
CA PHE A 142 -2.43 14.68 13.54
C PHE A 142 -3.12 16.04 13.47
N ARG A 143 -2.48 17.02 14.10
CA ARG A 143 -2.83 18.44 14.06
C ARG A 143 -1.53 19.23 13.96
N LEU A 144 -1.54 20.30 13.16
CA LEU A 144 -0.43 21.25 13.10
C LEU A 144 -0.74 22.46 13.99
N HIS A 145 0.28 22.99 14.65
CA HIS A 145 0.15 24.21 15.44
C HIS A 145 -0.29 25.37 14.53
N GLY A 146 -1.29 26.14 14.96
CA GLY A 146 -1.90 27.19 14.15
C GLY A 146 -2.91 26.72 13.09
N GLN A 147 -3.14 25.41 12.95
CA GLN A 147 -4.22 24.87 12.11
C GLN A 147 -5.32 24.25 12.97
N LEU A 148 -6.57 24.63 12.73
CA LEU A 148 -7.72 24.12 13.47
C LEU A 148 -8.12 22.70 13.09
N LYS A 149 -7.64 22.21 11.95
CA LYS A 149 -8.09 20.95 11.34
C LYS A 149 -7.17 19.79 11.71
N ALA A 150 -7.76 18.60 11.72
CA ALA A 150 -7.06 17.34 11.92
C ALA A 150 -7.03 16.49 10.64
N VAL A 151 -5.99 15.67 10.53
CA VAL A 151 -5.90 14.56 9.58
C VAL A 151 -5.67 13.27 10.35
N THR A 152 -6.30 12.19 9.92
CA THR A 152 -6.12 10.85 10.45
C THR A 152 -5.47 9.98 9.39
N LEU A 153 -4.41 9.27 9.74
CA LEU A 153 -3.69 8.36 8.85
C LEU A 153 -3.69 6.94 9.40
N ALA A 154 -3.74 5.95 8.50
CA ALA A 154 -3.44 4.56 8.78
C ALA A 154 -2.62 3.98 7.62
N VAL A 155 -1.83 2.93 7.88
CA VAL A 155 -1.00 2.30 6.85
C VAL A 155 -1.22 0.79 6.87
N ALA A 156 -1.60 0.25 5.71
CA ALA A 156 -1.72 -1.18 5.49
C ALA A 156 -0.73 -1.63 4.40
N GLN A 157 -0.28 -2.86 4.52
CA GLN A 157 0.62 -3.50 3.58
C GLN A 157 -0.07 -4.71 2.96
N GLU A 158 0.11 -4.85 1.66
CA GLU A 158 -0.15 -6.11 0.98
C GLU A 158 0.93 -7.13 1.37
N CYS A 159 0.54 -8.21 2.02
CA CYS A 159 1.43 -9.33 2.28
C CYS A 159 1.11 -10.41 1.26
N GLU A 160 2.00 -10.60 0.30
CA GLU A 160 2.03 -11.85 -0.45
C GLU A 160 2.25 -12.99 0.56
N ASP A 161 1.39 -14.02 0.50
CA ASP A 161 1.66 -15.25 1.21
C ASP A 161 2.92 -15.83 0.55
N LYS A 162 4.07 -15.73 1.21
CA LYS A 162 5.32 -16.39 0.77
C LYS A 162 5.20 -17.90 0.94
N GLY A 163 4.19 -18.49 0.33
CA GLY A 163 4.00 -19.91 0.19
C GLY A 163 4.37 -20.32 -1.22
N TYR A 164 5.61 -20.09 -1.68
CA TYR A 164 6.24 -20.93 -2.72
C TYR A 164 7.77 -20.83 -2.69
N LEU A 165 8.37 -22.01 -2.86
CA LEU A 165 9.79 -22.30 -3.01
C LEU A 165 10.47 -21.33 -3.98
N HIS A 166 11.70 -20.97 -3.62
CA HIS A 166 12.62 -20.21 -4.46
C HIS A 166 12.71 -20.84 -5.87
N PRO A 167 12.49 -20.09 -6.97
CA PRO A 167 12.62 -20.63 -8.33
C PRO A 167 14.08 -20.84 -8.76
N LEU A 168 15.04 -20.90 -7.82
CA LEU A 168 16.44 -21.24 -8.11
C LEU A 168 16.74 -22.75 -8.00
N SER A 169 15.77 -23.61 -7.64
CA SER A 169 16.01 -25.05 -7.52
C SER A 169 15.62 -25.91 -8.74
N CYS A 170 15.22 -25.31 -9.88
CA CYS A 170 14.84 -26.07 -11.08
C CYS A 170 15.78 -25.89 -12.29
N ILE A 171 17.02 -25.42 -12.09
CA ILE A 171 18.07 -25.47 -13.12
C ILE A 171 19.07 -26.57 -12.77
N HIS A 172 18.60 -27.82 -12.69
CA HIS A 172 19.49 -28.96 -12.85
C HIS A 172 18.75 -30.20 -13.36
N LEU A 173 18.19 -30.14 -14.57
CA LEU A 173 17.77 -31.35 -15.27
C LEU A 173 17.56 -31.15 -16.77
N THR A 174 18.59 -30.74 -17.51
CA THR A 174 18.83 -31.20 -18.89
C THR A 174 20.20 -30.74 -19.39
N TYR A 175 21.24 -31.58 -19.25
CA TYR A 175 22.37 -31.65 -20.21
C TYR A 175 23.13 -32.97 -19.99
N LEU A 176 22.48 -34.11 -20.27
CA LEU A 176 23.20 -35.37 -20.58
C LEU A 176 22.43 -36.16 -21.63
N THR A 177 22.41 -35.66 -22.86
CA THR A 177 22.40 -36.50 -24.07
C THR A 177 23.20 -35.81 -25.17
N LYS A 178 24.52 -36.05 -25.19
CA LYS A 178 25.29 -35.98 -26.44
C LYS A 178 25.60 -37.42 -26.88
N PRO A 179 25.38 -37.76 -28.16
CA PRO A 179 25.66 -39.09 -28.69
C PRO A 179 27.17 -39.34 -28.71
N LEU A 180 27.58 -40.55 -28.33
CA LEU A 180 28.94 -41.02 -28.56
C LEU A 180 29.14 -41.16 -30.08
N LEU A 181 30.11 -40.39 -30.58
CA LEU A 181 30.70 -40.53 -31.90
C LEU A 181 31.27 -41.94 -32.07
N GLY A 182 30.82 -42.64 -33.09
CA GLY A 182 31.61 -43.67 -33.77
C GLY A 182 32.34 -43.02 -34.95
N ASN A 183 33.67 -43.16 -34.97
CA ASN A 183 34.51 -43.41 -36.15
C ASN A 183 35.99 -43.26 -35.78
N ASN A 184 36.65 -44.39 -35.54
CA ASN A 184 37.79 -44.91 -36.29
C ASN A 184 38.21 -46.25 -35.68
#